data_AF-A0A9D2KFA2-F1
#
_entry.id   AF-A0A9D2KFA2-F1
#
_cell.length_a   1.000
_cell.length_b   1.000
_cell.length_c   1.000
_cell.angle_alpha   90.00
_cell.angle_beta   90.00
_cell.angle_gamma   90.00
#
_symmetry.space_group_name_H-M   'P 1'
#
loop_
_entity.id
_entity.type
_entity.pdbx_description
1 polymer ?
#
loop_
_entity_poly.entity_id
_entity_poly.type
_entity_poly.pdbx_seq_one_letter_code
_entity_poly.pdbx_strand_id
1 'polypeptide(L)'
;MSELRQIPNVGAQTEQDLLDMGYPTIASLKGKRAEDLYAEECRLRGCTLDRCQLYLYRAVEYFVNTPHPDLTKCKWWLWKDDFVQPSPCGAVCAECASFPTVCGGCRKIRGKVFWLAYTDKDVCPIYECCRDRKRRNCGGCPELPCARFMKDPTLSDAENEAHLRQMLARLEEGVGNENGGGAE
;
A
#
# COMPACT_ATOMS: atom_id res chain seq x y z
N MET A 1 31.19 3.28 5.74
CA MET A 1 29.74 3.21 6.02
C MET A 1 29.15 4.49 5.46
N SER A 2 28.36 4.40 4.40
CA SER A 2 27.74 5.58 3.78
C SER A 2 26.55 6.06 4.61
N GLU A 3 26.06 7.26 4.29
CA GLU A 3 24.82 7.78 4.87
C GLU A 3 23.58 6.93 4.52
N LEU A 4 23.63 6.06 3.51
CA LEU A 4 22.51 5.18 3.15
C LEU A 4 22.13 4.23 4.31
N ARG A 5 23.08 3.85 5.17
CA ARG A 5 22.81 3.03 6.37
C ARG A 5 22.08 3.80 7.49
N GLN A 6 21.85 5.10 7.35
CA GLN A 6 20.96 5.85 8.24
C GLN A 6 19.48 5.56 7.93
N ILE A 7 19.18 5.05 6.74
CA ILE A 7 17.82 4.66 6.36
C ILE A 7 17.46 3.36 7.10
N PRO A 8 16.33 3.30 7.81
CA PRO A 8 15.96 2.09 8.54
C PRO A 8 15.84 0.88 7.61
N ASN A 9 16.38 -0.26 8.07
CA ASN A 9 16.41 -1.55 7.35
C ASN A 9 17.30 -1.59 6.09
N VAL A 10 18.05 -0.54 5.77
CA VAL A 10 19.10 -0.60 4.73
C VAL A 10 20.37 -1.21 5.32
N GLY A 11 20.63 -2.47 4.95
CA GLY A 11 21.83 -3.21 5.33
C GLY A 11 22.99 -3.02 4.35
N ALA A 12 24.10 -3.73 4.60
CA ALA A 12 25.29 -3.66 3.76
C ALA A 12 25.03 -4.09 2.30
N GLN A 13 24.17 -5.09 2.09
CA GLN A 13 23.81 -5.55 0.75
C GLN A 13 23.03 -4.48 -0.01
N THR A 14 21.93 -3.98 0.56
CA THR A 14 21.12 -2.93 -0.05
C THR A 14 21.90 -1.64 -0.29
N GLU A 15 22.80 -1.27 0.62
CA GLU A 15 23.74 -0.16 0.40
C GLU A 15 24.56 -0.37 -0.88
N GLN A 16 25.12 -1.56 -1.07
CA GLN A 16 25.89 -1.89 -2.27
C GLN A 16 25.01 -1.90 -3.52
N ASP A 17 23.79 -2.45 -3.44
CA ASP A 17 22.85 -2.46 -4.57
C ASP A 17 22.52 -1.03 -5.03
N LEU A 18 22.27 -0.12 -4.09
CA LEU A 18 22.02 1.30 -4.37
C LEU A 18 23.26 1.98 -4.98
N LEU A 19 24.46 1.68 -4.49
CA LEU A 19 25.71 2.18 -5.06
C LEU A 19 25.93 1.69 -6.49
N ASP A 20 25.70 0.40 -6.75
CA ASP A 20 25.84 -0.21 -8.08
C ASP A 20 24.85 0.42 -9.09
N MET A 21 23.66 0.81 -8.63
CA MET A 21 22.66 1.53 -9.43
C MET A 21 22.95 3.04 -9.57
N GLY A 22 24.03 3.56 -8.96
CA GLY A 22 24.41 4.97 -9.09
C GLY A 22 23.71 5.92 -8.11
N TYR A 23 23.23 5.41 -6.97
CA TYR A 23 22.59 6.19 -5.90
C TYR A 23 23.47 6.24 -4.63
N PRO A 24 24.56 7.03 -4.61
CA PRO A 24 25.54 7.00 -3.51
C PRO A 24 25.11 7.75 -2.25
N THR A 25 23.99 8.49 -2.28
CA THR A 25 23.57 9.40 -1.22
C THR A 25 22.05 9.34 -0.98
N ILE A 26 21.60 9.71 0.23
CA ILE A 26 20.17 9.90 0.53
C ILE A 26 19.58 10.94 -0.42
N ALA A 27 20.33 11.99 -0.71
CA ALA A 27 19.91 13.03 -1.66
C ALA A 27 19.66 12.48 -3.07
N SER A 28 20.47 11.52 -3.54
CA SER A 28 20.31 10.90 -4.87
C SER A 28 19.04 10.06 -5.01
N LEU A 29 18.45 9.62 -3.88
CA LEU A 29 17.21 8.84 -3.84
C LEU A 29 15.95 9.71 -3.78
N LYS A 30 16.08 11.00 -3.50
CA LYS A 30 14.93 11.88 -3.32
C LYS A 30 14.12 12.00 -4.62
N GLY A 31 12.81 11.84 -4.51
CA GLY A 31 11.89 11.84 -5.65
C GLY A 31 11.89 10.57 -6.50
N LYS A 32 12.72 9.56 -6.18
CA LYS A 32 12.66 8.25 -6.85
C LYS A 32 11.50 7.43 -6.30
N ARG A 33 10.80 6.74 -7.21
CA ARG A 33 9.75 5.78 -6.86
C ARG A 33 10.35 4.42 -6.57
N ALA A 34 9.80 3.71 -5.60
CA ALA A 34 10.26 2.38 -5.26
C ALA A 34 10.12 1.38 -6.42
N GLU A 35 9.05 1.49 -7.21
CA GLU A 35 8.88 0.64 -8.40
C GLU A 35 9.99 0.85 -9.43
N ASP A 36 10.47 2.09 -9.60
CA ASP A 36 11.54 2.41 -10.54
C ASP A 36 12.89 1.87 -10.05
N LEU A 37 13.19 2.04 -8.76
CA LEU A 37 14.39 1.48 -8.12
C LEU A 37 14.43 -0.05 -8.25
N TYR A 38 13.30 -0.70 -7.96
CA TYR A 38 13.18 -2.16 -8.09
C TYR A 38 13.37 -2.63 -9.54
N ALA A 39 12.74 -1.95 -10.50
CA ALA A 39 12.88 -2.29 -11.91
C ALA A 39 14.31 -2.06 -12.42
N GLU A 40 14.97 -1.00 -11.96
CA GLU A 40 16.37 -0.72 -12.25
C GLU A 40 17.29 -1.80 -11.71
N GLU A 41 17.10 -2.23 -10.47
CA GLU A 41 17.89 -3.31 -9.87
C GLU A 41 17.68 -4.63 -10.60
N CYS A 42 16.42 -4.99 -10.91
CA CYS A 42 16.12 -6.21 -11.69
C CYS A 42 16.84 -6.21 -13.04
N ARG A 43 16.87 -5.05 -13.74
CA ARG A 43 17.61 -4.91 -15.01
C ARG A 43 19.10 -5.06 -14.81
N LEU A 44 19.66 -4.45 -13.76
CA LEU A 44 21.09 -4.52 -13.45
C LEU A 44 21.53 -5.95 -13.09
N ARG A 45 20.68 -6.70 -12.36
CA ARG A 45 20.95 -8.07 -11.94
C ARG A 45 20.59 -9.12 -13.00
N GLY A 46 19.84 -8.73 -14.04
CA GLY A 46 19.42 -9.61 -15.12
C GLY A 46 18.37 -10.65 -14.71
N CYS A 47 17.65 -10.41 -13.61
CA CYS A 47 16.62 -11.31 -13.10
C CYS A 47 15.52 -10.53 -12.36
N THR A 48 14.37 -11.18 -12.13
CA THR A 48 13.35 -10.65 -11.23
C THR A 48 13.73 -10.96 -9.79
N LEU A 49 13.95 -9.92 -9.00
CA LEU A 49 14.29 -10.06 -7.58
C LEU A 49 13.07 -10.48 -6.75
N ASP A 50 13.30 -10.85 -5.49
CA ASP A 50 12.20 -11.09 -4.57
C ASP A 50 11.47 -9.78 -4.23
N ARG A 51 10.15 -9.85 -4.03
CA ARG A 51 9.34 -8.66 -3.71
C ARG A 51 9.72 -8.02 -2.38
N CYS A 52 10.42 -8.70 -1.48
CA CYS A 52 10.91 -8.09 -0.25
C CYS A 52 11.83 -6.89 -0.52
N GLN A 53 12.56 -6.90 -1.64
CA GLN A 53 13.39 -5.78 -2.06
C GLN A 53 12.53 -4.57 -2.47
N LEU A 54 11.46 -4.77 -3.22
CA LEU A 54 10.49 -3.71 -3.53
C LEU A 54 9.89 -3.11 -2.26
N TYR A 55 9.55 -3.94 -1.27
CA TYR A 55 8.98 -3.46 -0.01
C TYR A 55 9.98 -2.64 0.80
N LEU A 56 11.27 -3.00 0.74
CA LEU A 56 12.34 -2.19 1.30
C LEU A 56 12.45 -0.85 0.56
N TYR A 57 12.43 -0.84 -0.78
CA TYR A 57 12.46 0.40 -1.55
C TYR A 57 11.27 1.32 -1.32
N ARG A 58 10.08 0.77 -1.04
CA ARG A 58 8.93 1.59 -0.60
C ARG A 58 9.15 2.24 0.75
N ALA A 59 9.80 1.54 1.69
CA ALA A 59 10.21 2.14 2.96
C ALA A 59 11.26 3.24 2.76
N VAL A 60 12.21 3.03 1.84
CA VAL A 60 13.23 4.03 1.44
C VAL A 60 12.54 5.26 0.83
N GLU A 61 11.65 5.06 -0.15
CA GLU A 61 10.88 6.13 -0.79
C GLU A 61 10.11 6.96 0.23
N TYR A 62 9.40 6.31 1.16
CA TYR A 62 8.72 7.00 2.26
C TYR A 62 9.69 7.83 3.11
N PHE A 63 10.81 7.23 3.52
CA PHE A 63 11.78 7.87 4.41
C PHE A 63 12.42 9.11 3.77
N VAL A 64 12.84 9.03 2.50
CA VAL A 64 13.58 10.13 1.84
C VAL A 64 12.68 11.27 1.39
N ASN A 65 11.39 11.01 1.20
CA ASN A 65 10.42 12.01 0.72
C ASN A 65 9.53 12.59 1.83
N THR A 66 9.54 12.03 3.05
CA THR A 66 8.71 12.53 4.17
C THR A 66 9.56 13.39 5.11
N PRO A 67 9.23 14.68 5.31
CA PRO A 67 9.82 15.46 6.39
C PRO A 67 9.51 14.84 7.74
N HIS A 68 10.53 14.59 8.58
CA HIS A 68 10.40 13.95 9.89
C HIS A 68 9.60 12.62 9.85
N PRO A 69 10.12 11.58 9.18
CA PRO A 69 9.37 10.35 8.95
C PRO A 69 9.10 9.60 10.27
N ASP A 70 7.91 9.00 10.37
CA ASP A 70 7.59 8.07 11.44
C ASP A 70 8.39 6.77 11.24
N LEU A 71 9.37 6.53 12.11
CA LEU A 71 10.25 5.36 12.01
C LEU A 71 9.48 4.04 12.18
N THR A 72 8.31 4.05 12.80
CA THR A 72 7.45 2.85 12.87
C THR A 72 6.91 2.48 11.48
N LYS A 73 6.78 3.46 10.57
CA LYS A 73 6.42 3.23 9.17
C LYS A 73 7.59 2.86 8.28
N CYS A 74 8.83 2.96 8.74
CA CYS A 74 10.01 2.58 7.96
C CYS A 74 10.30 1.07 7.97
N LYS A 75 9.42 0.29 8.62
CA LYS A 75 9.46 -1.18 8.63
C LYS A 75 9.03 -1.72 7.26
N TRP A 76 9.92 -2.40 6.54
CA TRP A 76 9.66 -2.86 5.17
C TRP A 76 8.35 -3.67 5.03
N TRP A 77 7.98 -4.48 6.04
CA TRP A 77 6.77 -5.32 5.98
C TRP A 77 5.45 -4.53 6.04
N LEU A 78 5.49 -3.24 6.40
CA LEU A 78 4.34 -2.34 6.26
C LEU A 78 4.02 -2.10 4.78
N TRP A 79 5.03 -2.13 3.91
CA TRP A 79 4.93 -1.73 2.51
C TRP A 79 4.62 -2.89 1.54
N LYS A 80 4.20 -4.03 2.08
CA LYS A 80 3.71 -5.17 1.29
C LYS A 80 2.48 -4.78 0.49
N ASP A 81 2.30 -5.42 -0.66
CA ASP A 81 1.19 -5.10 -1.58
C ASP A 81 -0.18 -5.17 -0.91
N ASP A 82 -0.38 -6.14 -0.01
CA ASP A 82 -1.64 -6.31 0.72
C ASP A 82 -2.05 -5.07 1.53
N PHE A 83 -1.09 -4.20 1.88
CA PHE A 83 -1.29 -3.07 2.76
C PHE A 83 -1.16 -1.71 2.08
N VAL A 84 -0.40 -1.62 0.98
CA VAL A 84 -0.22 -0.37 0.22
C VAL A 84 -1.17 -0.26 -0.98
N GLN A 85 -1.62 -1.39 -1.50
CA GLN A 85 -2.62 -1.38 -2.57
C GLN A 85 -4.02 -1.14 -1.99
N PRO A 86 -4.93 -0.51 -2.76
CA PRO A 86 -6.30 -0.33 -2.32
C PRO A 86 -6.95 -1.65 -1.88
N SER A 87 -7.48 -1.63 -0.66
CA SER A 87 -8.35 -2.70 -0.15
C SER A 87 -9.67 -2.72 -0.94
N PRO A 88 -10.57 -3.69 -0.69
CA PRO A 88 -11.81 -3.77 -1.45
C PRO A 88 -12.65 -2.49 -1.50
N CYS A 89 -12.65 -1.69 -0.43
CA CYS A 89 -13.35 -0.41 -0.38
C CYS A 89 -12.52 0.81 -0.82
N GLY A 90 -11.26 0.64 -1.22
CA GLY A 90 -10.38 1.76 -1.58
C GLY A 90 -9.52 2.30 -0.43
N ALA A 91 -9.76 1.86 0.82
CA ALA A 91 -8.88 2.20 1.94
C ALA A 91 -7.50 1.53 1.79
N VAL A 92 -6.44 2.20 2.23
CA VAL A 92 -5.06 1.68 2.23
C VAL A 92 -4.66 1.36 3.66
N CYS A 93 -4.35 0.10 3.96
CA CYS A 93 -4.08 -0.32 5.34
C CYS A 93 -2.82 0.35 5.91
N ALA A 94 -1.79 0.58 5.10
CA ALA A 94 -0.56 1.25 5.54
C ALA A 94 -0.79 2.70 6.01
N GLU A 95 -1.91 3.32 5.63
CA GLU A 95 -2.32 4.66 6.04
C GLU A 95 -3.41 4.67 7.12
N CYS A 96 -3.94 3.50 7.49
CA CYS A 96 -5.06 3.38 8.43
C CYS A 96 -4.56 3.41 9.88
N ALA A 97 -5.15 4.28 10.72
CA ALA A 97 -4.79 4.41 12.13
C ALA A 97 -5.01 3.11 12.95
N SER A 98 -5.93 2.25 12.54
CA SER A 98 -6.20 0.97 13.23
C SER A 98 -5.20 -0.12 12.85
N PHE A 99 -4.44 0.03 11.77
CA PHE A 99 -3.47 -0.97 11.30
C PHE A 99 -2.06 -0.69 11.86
N PRO A 100 -1.25 -1.71 12.20
CA PRO A 100 -1.54 -3.15 12.22
C PRO A 100 -2.05 -3.66 13.58
N THR A 101 -2.13 -2.80 14.59
CA THR A 101 -2.31 -3.21 15.99
C THR A 101 -3.74 -3.64 16.30
N VAL A 102 -4.72 -2.80 15.95
CA VAL A 102 -6.15 -3.09 16.17
C VAL A 102 -6.72 -3.93 15.02
N CYS A 103 -6.19 -3.75 13.81
CA CYS A 103 -6.64 -4.43 12.60
C CYS A 103 -5.45 -5.03 11.84
N GLY A 104 -5.55 -6.31 11.46
CA GLY A 104 -4.50 -7.00 10.69
C GLY A 104 -4.50 -6.73 9.19
N GLY A 105 -5.40 -5.87 8.69
CA GLY A 105 -5.57 -5.53 7.28
C GLY A 105 -6.53 -6.46 6.54
N CYS A 106 -7.50 -5.90 5.81
CA CYS A 106 -8.72 -6.58 5.35
C CYS A 106 -8.49 -7.95 4.69
N ARG A 107 -7.43 -8.10 3.88
CA ARG A 107 -7.11 -9.37 3.21
C ARG A 107 -6.64 -10.44 4.19
N LYS A 108 -5.74 -10.07 5.11
CA LYS A 108 -5.19 -10.98 6.13
C LYS A 108 -6.27 -11.47 7.09
N ILE A 109 -7.13 -10.57 7.55
CA ILE A 109 -8.24 -10.89 8.48
C ILE A 109 -9.51 -11.38 7.76
N ARG A 110 -9.47 -11.57 6.43
CA ARG A 110 -10.60 -12.03 5.61
C ARG A 110 -11.88 -11.21 5.84
N GLY A 111 -11.74 -9.88 5.91
CA GLY A 111 -12.85 -8.94 6.11
C GLY A 111 -13.40 -8.86 7.53
N LYS A 112 -12.85 -9.60 8.51
CA LYS A 112 -13.28 -9.59 9.93
C LYS A 112 -12.71 -8.40 10.70
N VAL A 113 -13.09 -7.19 10.29
CA VAL A 113 -12.60 -5.92 10.84
C VAL A 113 -13.22 -5.63 12.21
N PHE A 114 -12.49 -4.90 13.06
CA PHE A 114 -12.86 -4.70 14.47
C PHE A 114 -14.23 -4.04 14.67
N TRP A 115 -14.60 -3.10 13.79
CA TRP A 115 -15.86 -2.35 13.90
C TRP A 115 -17.11 -3.19 13.61
N LEU A 116 -16.96 -4.41 13.10
CA LEU A 116 -18.10 -5.32 12.92
C LEU A 116 -18.80 -5.66 14.23
N ALA A 117 -18.09 -5.53 15.37
CA ALA A 117 -18.67 -5.65 16.70
C ALA A 117 -19.81 -4.65 16.99
N TYR A 118 -19.91 -3.58 16.21
CA TYR A 118 -20.98 -2.57 16.29
C TYR A 118 -22.05 -2.75 15.21
N THR A 119 -22.04 -3.88 14.50
CA THR A 119 -22.95 -4.21 13.41
C THR A 119 -23.56 -5.60 13.62
N ASP A 120 -24.53 -5.96 12.79
CA ASP A 120 -25.14 -7.30 12.73
C ASP A 120 -24.37 -8.26 11.80
N LYS A 121 -23.12 -7.94 11.43
CA LYS A 121 -22.34 -8.68 10.41
C LYS A 121 -21.10 -9.35 10.98
N ASP A 122 -20.79 -10.55 10.49
CA ASP A 122 -19.56 -11.29 10.84
C ASP A 122 -18.38 -10.97 9.90
N VAL A 123 -18.66 -10.43 8.71
CA VAL A 123 -17.68 -10.09 7.67
C VAL A 123 -18.06 -8.75 7.04
N CYS A 124 -17.06 -7.92 6.70
CA CYS A 124 -17.27 -6.67 5.99
C CYS A 124 -18.03 -6.89 4.68
N PRO A 125 -19.19 -6.24 4.46
CA PRO A 125 -20.02 -6.45 3.27
C PRO A 125 -19.33 -6.14 1.94
N ILE A 126 -18.41 -5.16 1.92
CA ILE A 126 -17.64 -4.81 0.73
C ILE A 126 -16.61 -5.90 0.42
N TYR A 127 -15.90 -6.39 1.44
CA TYR A 127 -14.93 -7.47 1.30
C TYR A 127 -15.60 -8.75 0.78
N GLU A 128 -16.71 -9.14 1.41
CA GLU A 128 -17.52 -10.29 1.01
C GLU A 128 -18.00 -10.17 -0.43
N CYS A 129 -18.57 -9.03 -0.82
CA CYS A 129 -19.01 -8.79 -2.19
C CYS A 129 -17.88 -8.94 -3.21
N CYS A 130 -16.70 -8.37 -2.93
CA CYS A 130 -15.54 -8.51 -3.82
C CYS A 130 -15.04 -9.96 -3.91
N ARG A 131 -14.97 -10.67 -2.77
CA ARG A 131 -14.61 -12.10 -2.72
C ARG A 131 -15.55 -12.92 -3.59
N ASP A 132 -16.86 -12.77 -3.40
CA ASP A 132 -17.87 -13.57 -4.08
C ASP A 132 -17.93 -13.26 -5.58
N ARG A 133 -17.71 -11.99 -5.95
CA ARG A 133 -17.57 -11.55 -7.35
C ARG A 133 -16.16 -11.77 -7.93
N LYS A 134 -15.24 -12.40 -7.19
CA LYS A 134 -13.84 -12.65 -7.57
C LYS A 134 -13.09 -11.38 -8.04
N ARG A 135 -13.40 -10.24 -7.44
CA ARG A 135 -12.75 -8.95 -7.71
C ARG A 135 -11.71 -8.64 -6.65
N ARG A 136 -10.63 -7.97 -7.05
CA ARG A 136 -9.60 -7.50 -6.12
C ARG A 136 -10.15 -6.39 -5.22
N ASN A 137 -10.95 -5.49 -5.79
CA ASN A 137 -11.61 -4.38 -5.11
C ASN A 137 -12.87 -3.92 -5.88
N CYS A 138 -13.51 -2.86 -5.39
CA CYS A 138 -14.70 -2.28 -6.01
C CYS A 138 -14.45 -1.51 -7.32
N GLY A 139 -13.20 -1.30 -7.74
CA GLY A 139 -12.84 -0.63 -8.98
C GLY A 139 -13.53 -1.26 -10.19
N GLY A 140 -14.01 -0.41 -11.12
CA GLY A 140 -14.76 -0.85 -12.30
C GLY A 140 -16.11 -1.53 -11.96
N CYS A 141 -16.64 -1.38 -10.75
CA CYS A 141 -18.00 -1.81 -10.44
C CYS A 141 -19.00 -0.75 -10.93
N PRO A 142 -20.01 -1.12 -11.74
CA PRO A 142 -21.00 -0.15 -12.24
C PRO A 142 -21.89 0.43 -11.12
N GLU A 143 -21.89 -0.22 -9.95
CA GLU A 143 -22.64 0.23 -8.77
C GLU A 143 -21.76 1.05 -7.82
N LEU A 144 -20.51 1.39 -8.14
CA LEU A 144 -19.60 2.12 -7.23
C LEU A 144 -19.92 3.62 -7.21
N PRO A 145 -20.10 4.26 -6.03
CA PRO A 145 -20.30 3.68 -4.70
C PRO A 145 -21.72 3.13 -4.50
N CYS A 146 -21.81 1.92 -3.93
CA CYS A 146 -23.11 1.30 -3.61
C CYS A 146 -23.45 1.49 -2.13
N ALA A 147 -24.65 1.07 -1.74
CA ALA A 147 -25.15 1.15 -0.36
C ALA A 147 -24.28 0.43 0.70
N ARG A 148 -23.30 -0.38 0.30
CA ARG A 148 -22.34 -1.02 1.22
C ARG A 148 -21.27 -0.05 1.74
N PHE A 149 -21.09 1.12 1.11
CA PHE A 149 -20.22 2.17 1.61
C PHE A 149 -20.95 2.93 2.71
N MET A 150 -20.56 2.65 3.95
CA MET A 150 -21.17 3.23 5.15
C MET A 150 -20.30 4.37 5.67
N LYS A 151 -20.94 5.36 6.30
CA LYS A 151 -20.26 6.45 7.02
C LYS A 151 -19.76 5.95 8.37
N ASP A 152 -18.62 6.47 8.81
CA ASP A 152 -18.17 6.35 10.19
C ASP A 152 -18.96 7.35 11.05
N PRO A 153 -19.81 6.91 11.99
CA PRO A 153 -20.63 7.80 12.81
C PRO A 153 -19.81 8.63 13.81
N THR A 154 -18.52 8.33 13.99
CA THR A 154 -17.60 9.09 14.84
C THR A 154 -16.97 10.29 14.12
N LEU A 155 -17.12 10.37 12.80
CA LEU A 155 -16.62 11.47 11.96
C LEU A 155 -17.77 12.38 11.52
N SER A 156 -17.44 13.64 11.23
CA SER A 156 -18.39 14.57 10.60
C SER A 156 -18.77 14.12 9.19
N ASP A 157 -19.87 14.67 8.67
CA ASP A 157 -20.29 14.40 7.29
C ASP A 157 -19.25 14.84 6.26
N ALA A 158 -18.59 15.98 6.47
CA ALA A 158 -17.56 16.49 5.58
C ALA A 158 -16.31 15.60 5.56
N GLU A 159 -15.88 15.08 6.72
CA GLU A 159 -14.77 14.13 6.82
C GLU A 159 -15.11 12.81 6.14
N ASN A 160 -16.32 12.28 6.37
CA ASN A 160 -16.80 11.08 5.69
C ASN A 160 -16.82 11.24 4.17
N GLU A 161 -17.28 12.39 3.66
CA GLU A 161 -17.30 12.69 2.23
C GLU A 161 -15.88 12.79 1.66
N ALA A 162 -14.95 13.44 2.37
CA ALA A 162 -13.55 13.52 1.97
C ALA A 162 -12.88 12.15 1.91
N HIS A 163 -13.06 11.32 2.94
CA HIS A 163 -12.55 9.94 2.97
C HIS A 163 -13.14 9.11 1.83
N LEU A 164 -14.45 9.22 1.58
CA LEU A 164 -15.10 8.52 0.46
C LEU A 164 -14.51 8.95 -0.88
N ARG A 165 -14.35 10.27 -1.11
CA ARG A 165 -13.74 10.79 -2.34
C ARG A 165 -12.33 10.23 -2.57
N GLN A 166 -11.50 10.17 -1.53
CA GLN A 166 -10.15 9.61 -1.62
C GLN A 166 -10.17 8.10 -1.93
N MET A 167 -11.07 7.34 -1.29
CA MET A 167 -11.23 5.91 -1.58
C MET A 167 -11.68 5.65 -3.02
N LEU A 168 -12.61 6.45 -3.53
CA LEU A 168 -13.10 6.32 -4.91
C LEU A 168 -12.00 6.65 -5.93
N ALA A 169 -11.26 7.75 -5.75
CA ALA A 169 -10.16 8.11 -6.64
C ALA A 169 -9.12 6.96 -6.77
N ARG A 170 -8.76 6.33 -5.64
CA ARG A 170 -7.84 5.16 -5.64
C ARG A 170 -8.40 3.96 -6.39
N LEU A 171 -9.71 3.75 -6.32
CA LEU A 171 -10.37 2.64 -7.01
C LEU A 171 -10.47 2.92 -8.52
N GLU A 172 -10.55 4.18 -8.94
CA GLU A 172 -10.56 4.60 -10.34
C GLU A 172 -9.17 4.46 -10.98
N GLU A 173 -8.10 4.92 -10.30
CA GLU A 173 -6.72 4.81 -10.77
C GLU A 173 -6.29 3.35 -11.04
N GLY A 174 -6.78 2.41 -10.23
CA GLY A 174 -6.50 0.98 -10.38
C GLY A 174 -7.07 0.34 -11.66
N VAL A 175 -8.17 0.87 -12.21
CA VAL A 175 -8.84 0.32 -13.40
C VAL A 175 -7.99 0.47 -14.66
N GLY A 176 -7.14 1.50 -14.72
CA GLY A 176 -6.25 1.75 -15.86
C GLY A 176 -5.06 0.79 -15.97
N ASN A 177 -4.60 0.22 -14.85
CA ASN A 177 -3.40 -0.63 -14.80
C ASN A 177 -3.67 -2.13 -14.97
N GLU A 178 -4.93 -2.59 -14.85
CA GLU A 178 -5.27 -4.02 -14.98
C GLU A 178 -5.45 -4.49 -16.45
N ASN A 179 -5.49 -3.56 -17.42
CA ASN A 179 -5.61 -3.89 -18.86
C ASN A 179 -4.27 -4.19 -19.56
N GLY A 180 -3.14 -4.25 -18.83
CA GLY A 180 -1.79 -4.40 -19.39
C GLY A 180 -1.01 -5.66 -18.99
N GLY A 181 -1.67 -6.70 -18.46
CA GLY A 181 -0.99 -7.84 -17.84
C GLY A 181 -1.58 -9.22 -18.15
N GLY A 182 -2.00 -9.44 -19.40
CA GLY A 182 -2.55 -10.73 -19.84
C GLY A 182 -2.00 -11.16 -21.20
N ALA A 183 -0.71 -11.47 -21.25
CA ALA A 183 -0.12 -12.26 -22.32
C ALA A 183 1.16 -12.95 -21.80
N GLU A 184 0.97 -14.08 -21.14
CA GLU A 184 1.84 -15.26 -21.25
C GLU A 184 0.95 -16.49 -21.38
#